data_AF-A0A3S3QUY5-F1
#
_entry.id   AF-A0A3S3QUY5-F1
#
_cell.length_a   1.000
_cell.length_b   1.000
_cell.length_c   1.000
_cell.angle_alpha   90.00
_cell.angle_beta   90.00
_cell.angle_gamma   90.00
#
_symmetry.space_group_name_H-M   'P 1'
#
loop_
_entity.id
_entity.type
_entity.pdbx_description
1 polymer ?
#
loop_
_entity_poly.entity_id
_entity_poly.type
_entity_poly.pdbx_seq_one_letter_code
_entity_poly.pdbx_strand_id
1 'polypeptide(L)'
;MCVELHTHSVYSDGTATPAELIQMAADRRIQGFALTDHDTVEGVQEAIRHGRELGIPVVSGIEISAAHRQYSLHILGYGIDPNNQELLDWLARLQQGRIERNRNILEKLAVMGISITAQELQQVSGCGQAGRPHIARLLK
;
A
#
# COMPACT_ATOMS: atom_id res chain seq x y z
N MET A 1 -11.87 22.19 -8.58
CA MET A 1 -10.77 21.23 -8.78
C MET A 1 -10.91 20.17 -7.71
N CYS A 2 -11.20 18.91 -8.09
CA CYS A 2 -11.32 17.78 -7.17
C CYS A 2 -10.08 16.89 -7.36
N VAL A 3 -9.33 16.64 -6.30
CA VAL A 3 -8.10 15.83 -6.34
C VAL A 3 -8.13 14.79 -5.24
N GLU A 4 -7.53 13.64 -5.52
CA GLU A 4 -7.30 12.56 -4.57
C GLU A 4 -5.79 12.27 -4.58
N LEU A 5 -5.13 12.54 -3.46
CA LEU A 5 -3.66 12.47 -3.37
C LEU A 5 -3.19 11.45 -2.34
N HIS A 6 -4.10 10.71 -1.69
CA HIS A 6 -3.73 9.68 -0.72
C HIS A 6 -4.69 8.50 -0.84
N THR A 7 -4.31 7.52 -1.66
CA THR A 7 -5.13 6.32 -1.89
C THR A 7 -4.26 5.09 -1.99
N HIS A 8 -4.76 3.97 -1.44
CA HIS A 8 -4.06 2.69 -1.42
C HIS A 8 -4.76 1.67 -2.30
N SER A 9 -3.96 0.84 -2.94
CA SER A 9 -4.40 -0.29 -3.74
C SER A 9 -4.11 -1.60 -3.03
N VAL A 10 -4.47 -2.70 -3.70
CA VAL A 10 -4.09 -4.06 -3.29
C VAL A 10 -2.57 -4.28 -3.20
N TYR A 11 -1.72 -3.42 -3.76
CA TYR A 11 -0.27 -3.54 -3.60
C TYR A 11 0.21 -3.22 -2.16
N SER A 12 -0.62 -2.57 -1.35
CA SER A 12 -0.39 -2.44 0.09
C SER A 12 -1.57 -2.98 0.90
N ASP A 13 -2.44 -2.13 1.45
CA ASP A 13 -3.58 -2.52 2.29
C ASP A 13 -4.95 -2.08 1.79
N GLY A 14 -5.00 -1.52 0.58
CA GLY A 14 -6.23 -1.21 -0.12
C GLY A 14 -7.05 -2.45 -0.49
N THR A 15 -8.22 -2.20 -1.05
CA THR A 15 -9.18 -3.27 -1.44
C THR A 15 -9.51 -3.25 -2.93
N ALA A 16 -8.91 -2.34 -3.69
CA ALA A 16 -9.14 -2.17 -5.12
C ALA A 16 -7.80 -2.13 -5.85
N THR A 17 -7.76 -2.69 -7.05
CA THR A 17 -6.63 -2.58 -7.98
C THR A 17 -6.39 -1.13 -8.41
N PRO A 18 -5.17 -0.76 -8.83
CA PRO A 18 -4.94 0.56 -9.40
C PRO A 18 -5.89 0.88 -10.56
N ALA A 19 -6.21 -0.09 -11.43
CA ALA A 19 -7.20 0.07 -12.49
C ALA A 19 -8.60 0.44 -11.95
N GLU A 20 -9.11 -0.30 -10.97
CA GLU A 20 -10.41 -0.03 -10.35
C GLU A 20 -10.43 1.33 -9.65
N LEU A 21 -9.37 1.72 -8.96
CA LEU A 21 -9.25 3.03 -8.31
C LEU A 21 -9.34 4.17 -9.32
N ILE A 22 -8.65 4.05 -10.45
CA ILE A 22 -8.70 5.03 -11.53
C ILE A 22 -10.09 5.10 -12.17
N GLN A 23 -10.76 3.95 -12.37
CA GLN A 23 -12.15 3.93 -12.83
C GLN A 23 -13.08 4.65 -11.83
N MET A 24 -12.94 4.35 -10.54
CA MET A 24 -13.71 5.00 -9.47
C MET A 24 -13.47 6.52 -9.42
N ALA A 25 -12.25 6.97 -9.71
CA ALA A 25 -11.89 8.38 -9.81
C ALA A 25 -12.57 9.04 -11.02
N ALA A 26 -12.63 8.36 -12.17
CA ALA A 26 -13.32 8.82 -13.38
C ALA A 26 -14.82 9.02 -13.13
N ASP A 27 -15.47 8.02 -12.53
CA ASP A 27 -16.91 8.05 -12.21
C ASP A 27 -17.27 9.23 -11.29
N ARG A 28 -16.34 9.61 -10.42
CA ARG A 28 -16.48 10.73 -9.47
C ARG A 28 -15.98 12.07 -10.01
N ARG A 29 -15.53 12.12 -11.26
CA ARG A 29 -14.98 13.33 -11.91
C ARG A 29 -13.79 13.92 -11.15
N ILE A 30 -12.94 13.07 -10.58
CA ILE A 30 -11.67 13.49 -9.98
C ILE A 30 -10.73 13.94 -11.10
N GLN A 31 -10.05 15.05 -10.88
CA GLN A 31 -9.24 15.76 -11.89
C GLN A 31 -7.73 15.61 -11.67
N GLY A 32 -7.32 14.98 -10.57
CA GLY A 32 -5.93 14.64 -10.28
C GLY A 32 -5.87 13.52 -9.26
N PHE A 33 -4.99 12.54 -9.48
CA PHE A 33 -4.90 11.33 -8.69
C PHE A 33 -3.45 11.03 -8.29
N ALA A 34 -3.22 10.49 -7.10
CA ALA A 34 -1.95 9.86 -6.73
C ALA A 34 -2.22 8.52 -6.04
N LEU A 35 -1.49 7.48 -6.48
CA LEU A 35 -1.43 6.21 -5.75
C LEU A 35 -0.28 6.29 -4.76
N THR A 36 -0.56 6.06 -3.48
CA THR A 36 0.41 6.23 -2.38
C THR A 36 0.43 5.00 -1.49
N ASP A 37 0.65 3.82 -2.09
CA ASP A 37 0.72 2.57 -1.35
C ASP A 37 1.81 2.58 -0.26
N HIS A 38 1.57 1.84 0.82
CA HIS A 38 2.52 1.74 1.93
C HIS A 38 3.81 1.02 1.53
N ASP A 39 4.93 1.72 1.65
CA ASP A 39 6.29 1.19 1.48
C ASP A 39 6.51 0.47 0.12
N THR A 40 5.76 0.81 -0.92
CA THR A 40 5.87 0.21 -2.26
C THR A 40 5.41 1.17 -3.35
N VAL A 41 5.93 0.95 -4.56
CA VAL A 41 5.58 1.72 -5.79
C VAL A 41 5.08 0.81 -6.91
N GLU A 42 4.87 -0.49 -6.63
CA GLU A 42 4.55 -1.49 -7.65
C GLU A 42 3.29 -1.16 -8.47
N GLY A 43 2.28 -0.56 -7.84
CA GLY A 43 1.03 -0.17 -8.51
C GLY A 43 1.11 1.14 -9.31
N VAL A 44 2.19 1.92 -9.18
CA VAL A 44 2.26 3.30 -9.73
C VAL A 44 2.21 3.30 -11.26
N GLN A 45 2.96 2.41 -11.92
CA GLN A 45 2.98 2.33 -13.38
C GLN A 45 1.62 1.90 -13.96
N GLU A 46 0.93 0.98 -13.26
CA GLU A 46 -0.43 0.58 -13.61
C GLU A 46 -1.42 1.74 -13.48
N ALA A 47 -1.40 2.46 -12.36
CA ALA A 47 -2.24 3.63 -12.14
C ALA A 47 -2.02 4.69 -13.22
N ILE A 48 -0.77 5.02 -13.55
CA ILE A 48 -0.42 6.00 -14.59
C ILE A 48 -0.97 5.57 -15.96
N ARG A 49 -0.84 4.29 -16.31
CA ARG A 49 -1.35 3.76 -17.58
C ARG A 49 -2.86 3.93 -17.68
N HIS A 50 -3.62 3.47 -16.68
CA HIS A 50 -5.07 3.60 -16.69
C HIS A 50 -5.52 5.06 -16.59
N GLY A 51 -4.77 5.91 -15.88
CA GLY A 51 -5.03 7.34 -15.82
C GLY A 51 -4.97 7.97 -17.21
N ARG A 52 -3.96 7.61 -18.03
CA ARG A 52 -3.87 8.08 -19.43
C ARG A 52 -5.06 7.62 -20.27
N GLU A 53 -5.51 6.37 -20.11
CA GLU A 53 -6.65 5.81 -20.85
C GLU A 53 -7.96 6.56 -20.54
N LEU A 54 -8.17 6.98 -19.29
CA LEU A 54 -9.39 7.68 -18.86
C LEU A 54 -9.24 9.22 -18.81
N GLY A 55 -8.09 9.76 -19.22
CA GLY A 55 -7.84 11.21 -19.21
C GLY A 55 -7.68 11.81 -17.80
N ILE A 56 -7.30 11.00 -16.81
CA ILE A 56 -7.01 11.42 -15.43
C ILE A 56 -5.49 11.57 -15.26
N PRO A 57 -5.00 12.78 -14.95
CA PRO A 57 -3.60 12.97 -14.57
C PRO A 57 -3.28 12.22 -13.28
N VAL A 58 -2.29 11.33 -13.35
CA VAL A 58 -1.79 10.57 -12.20
C VAL A 58 -0.37 11.01 -11.88
N VAL A 59 -0.15 11.44 -10.63
CA VAL A 59 1.18 11.72 -10.08
C VAL A 59 1.67 10.47 -9.36
N SER A 60 2.93 10.08 -9.59
CA SER A 60 3.55 9.00 -8.85
C SER A 60 3.61 9.35 -7.36
N GLY A 61 3.20 8.41 -6.51
CA GLY A 61 3.15 8.63 -5.07
C GLY A 61 3.63 7.41 -4.29
N ILE A 62 3.89 7.63 -3.01
CA ILE A 62 4.22 6.59 -2.03
C ILE A 62 3.87 7.07 -0.64
N GLU A 63 3.42 6.17 0.23
CA GLU A 63 3.34 6.43 1.67
C GLU A 63 4.43 5.65 2.41
N ILE A 64 5.40 6.36 2.95
CA ILE A 64 6.57 5.79 3.62
C ILE A 64 6.32 5.69 5.13
N SER A 65 6.45 4.48 5.66
CA SER A 65 6.46 4.24 7.10
C SER A 65 7.73 4.79 7.72
N ALA A 66 7.58 5.61 8.77
CA ALA A 66 8.68 6.19 9.51
C ALA A 66 8.42 6.11 11.02
N ALA A 67 9.49 6.21 11.80
CA ALA A 67 9.42 6.31 13.24
C ALA A 67 10.23 7.51 13.72
N HIS A 68 9.66 8.28 14.64
CA HIS A 68 10.37 9.34 15.33
C HIS A 68 10.12 9.22 16.83
N ARG A 69 11.17 8.82 17.57
CA ARG A 69 11.08 8.48 18.99
C ARG A 69 10.03 7.38 19.23
N GLN A 70 8.99 7.69 19.99
CA GLN A 70 7.86 6.80 20.30
C GLN A 70 6.72 6.89 19.28
N TYR A 71 6.81 7.78 18.28
CA TYR A 71 5.74 8.03 17.32
C TYR A 71 5.94 7.23 16.04
N SER A 72 4.86 6.58 15.60
CA SER A 72 4.74 6.07 14.23
C SER A 72 4.26 7.21 13.35
N LEU A 73 4.97 7.45 12.25
CA LEU A 73 4.65 8.49 11.28
C LEU A 73 4.52 7.86 9.90
N HIS A 74 3.73 8.49 9.04
CA HIS A 74 3.75 8.19 7.62
C HIS A 74 4.11 9.46 6.84
N ILE A 75 4.94 9.31 5.82
CA ILE A 75 5.45 10.40 4.99
C ILE A 75 4.99 10.16 3.56
N LEU A 76 4.19 11.08 3.01
CA LEU A 76 3.78 11.04 1.62
C LEU A 76 4.88 11.63 0.72
N GLY A 77 5.29 10.87 -0.28
CA GLY A 77 6.16 11.31 -1.36
C GLY A 77 5.36 11.44 -2.66
N TYR A 78 5.64 12.48 -3.45
CA TYR A 78 4.97 12.76 -4.73
C TYR A 78 5.97 13.10 -5.82
N GLY A 79 5.64 12.77 -7.07
CA GLY A 79 6.52 13.03 -8.22
C GLY A 79 7.81 12.22 -8.17
N ILE A 80 7.78 11.08 -7.49
CA ILE A 80 8.93 10.18 -7.36
C ILE A 80 9.18 9.41 -8.66
N ASP A 81 10.43 9.02 -8.91
CA ASP A 81 10.74 8.03 -9.94
C ASP A 81 10.56 6.62 -9.34
N PRO A 82 9.54 5.85 -9.77
CA PRO A 82 9.31 4.51 -9.24
C PRO A 82 10.38 3.49 -9.66
N ASN A 83 11.28 3.85 -10.58
CA ASN A 83 12.40 3.01 -11.01
C ASN A 83 13.72 3.41 -10.32
N ASN A 84 13.70 4.36 -9.39
CA ASN A 84 14.90 4.79 -8.69
C ASN A 84 15.43 3.67 -7.80
N GLN A 85 16.63 3.16 -8.10
CA GLN A 85 17.19 1.99 -7.40
C GLN A 85 17.46 2.25 -5.91
N GLU A 86 17.89 3.45 -5.54
CA GLU A 86 18.16 3.80 -4.14
C GLU A 86 16.87 3.75 -3.30
N LEU A 87 15.77 4.28 -3.87
CA LEU A 87 14.45 4.18 -3.26
C LEU A 87 14.02 2.71 -3.15
N LEU A 88 14.11 1.93 -4.22
CA LEU A 88 13.70 0.52 -4.22
C LEU A 88 14.47 -0.31 -3.19
N ASP A 89 15.80 -0.12 -3.11
CA ASP A 89 16.65 -0.80 -2.12
C ASP A 89 16.28 -0.41 -0.68
N TRP A 90 15.89 0.85 -0.48
CA TRP A 90 15.45 1.34 0.82
C TRP A 90 14.09 0.78 1.22
N LEU A 91 13.13 0.76 0.29
CA LEU A 91 11.80 0.17 0.50
C LEU A 91 11.89 -1.32 0.82
N ALA A 92 12.76 -2.06 0.14
CA ALA A 92 12.98 -3.48 0.42
C ALA A 92 13.31 -3.74 1.91
N ARG A 93 14.07 -2.85 2.57
CA ARG A 93 14.40 -2.96 4.00
C ARG A 93 13.16 -2.77 4.89
N LEU A 94 12.32 -1.79 4.57
CA LEU A 94 11.06 -1.56 5.29
C LEU A 94 10.10 -2.75 5.14
N GLN A 95 10.04 -3.30 3.93
CA GLN A 95 9.22 -4.46 3.61
C GLN A 95 9.65 -5.69 4.40
N GLN A 96 10.96 -5.94 4.55
CA GLN A 96 11.48 -7.02 5.40
C GLN A 96 11.10 -6.81 6.88
N GLY A 97 11.29 -5.61 7.42
CA GLY A 97 10.88 -5.31 8.79
C GLY A 97 9.37 -5.50 9.03
N ARG A 98 8.55 -5.25 8.00
CA ARG A 98 7.11 -5.50 8.05
C ARG A 98 6.78 -7.00 8.09
N ILE A 99 7.49 -7.83 7.33
CA ILE A 99 7.36 -9.30 7.36
C ILE A 99 7.69 -9.83 8.76
N GLU A 100 8.83 -9.43 9.32
CA GLU A 100 9.27 -9.83 10.66
C GLU A 100 8.26 -9.40 11.74
N ARG A 101 7.77 -8.16 11.65
CA ARG A 101 6.72 -7.65 12.54
C ARG A 101 5.45 -8.49 12.45
N ASN A 102 5.00 -8.81 11.24
CA ASN A 102 3.79 -9.61 11.06
C ASN A 102 3.96 -11.01 11.68
N ARG A 103 5.12 -11.67 11.47
CA ARG A 103 5.44 -12.94 12.14
C ARG A 103 5.33 -12.83 13.67
N ASN A 104 5.94 -11.80 14.26
CA ASN A 104 5.88 -11.57 15.71
C ASN A 104 4.44 -11.33 16.21
N ILE A 105 3.58 -10.69 15.41
CA ILE A 105 2.16 -10.49 15.74
C ILE A 105 1.43 -11.83 15.72
N LEU A 106 1.63 -12.65 14.68
CA LEU A 106 1.00 -13.97 14.58
C LEU A 106 1.40 -14.89 15.74
N GLU A 107 2.67 -14.88 16.15
CA GLU A 107 3.15 -15.64 17.31
C GLU A 107 2.48 -15.21 18.62
N LYS A 108 2.33 -13.89 18.83
CA LYS A 108 1.63 -13.37 20.01
C LYS A 108 0.14 -13.73 20.00
N LEU A 109 -0.51 -13.66 18.84
CA LEU A 109 -1.91 -14.08 18.69
C LEU A 109 -2.08 -15.58 19.01
N ALA A 110 -1.15 -16.43 18.55
CA ALA A 110 -1.19 -17.86 18.84
C ALA A 110 -1.10 -18.15 20.35
N VAL A 111 -0.27 -17.42 21.09
CA VAL A 111 -0.20 -17.51 22.57
C VAL A 111 -1.53 -17.11 23.22
N MET A 112 -2.30 -16.22 22.60
CA MET A 112 -3.63 -15.80 23.08
C MET A 112 -4.76 -16.73 22.61
N GLY A 113 -4.43 -17.86 21.96
CA GLY A 113 -5.40 -18.84 21.46
C GLY A 113 -5.99 -18.50 20.09
N ILE A 114 -5.47 -17.49 19.39
CA ILE A 114 -5.90 -17.09 18.06
C ILE A 114 -4.87 -17.58 17.04
N SER A 115 -5.18 -18.67 16.35
CA SER A 115 -4.30 -19.24 15.34
C SER A 115 -4.59 -18.64 13.97
N ILE A 116 -3.67 -17.80 13.47
CA ILE A 116 -3.67 -17.30 12.09
C ILE A 116 -2.33 -17.69 11.46
N THR A 117 -2.39 -18.39 10.34
CA THR A 117 -1.21 -18.84 9.59
C THR A 117 -0.68 -17.75 8.68
N ALA A 118 0.62 -17.82 8.35
CA ALA A 118 1.21 -16.93 7.34
C ALA A 118 0.54 -17.08 5.96
N GLN A 119 0.06 -18.29 5.64
CA GLN A 119 -0.65 -18.56 4.39
C GLN A 119 -2.01 -17.86 4.34
N GLU A 120 -2.80 -17.89 5.42
CA GLU A 120 -4.07 -17.15 5.50
C GLU A 120 -3.83 -15.64 5.38
N LEU A 121 -2.78 -15.13 6.03
CA LEU A 121 -2.41 -13.72 5.93
C LEU A 121 -2.06 -13.34 4.49
N GLN A 122 -1.28 -14.16 3.80
CA GLN A 122 -0.90 -13.93 2.41
C GLN A 122 -2.11 -14.01 1.47
N GLN A 123 -3.03 -14.95 1.71
CA GLN A 123 -4.27 -15.06 0.92
C GLN A 123 -5.16 -13.82 1.09
N VAL A 124 -5.23 -13.25 2.29
CA VAL A 124 -6.02 -12.04 2.56
C VAL A 124 -5.38 -10.76 2.03
N SER A 125 -4.05 -10.68 2.00
CA SER A 125 -3.38 -9.56 1.30
C SER A 125 -3.53 -9.66 -0.21
N GLY A 126 -3.62 -10.88 -0.76
CA GLY A 126 -3.71 -11.11 -2.19
C GLY A 126 -2.36 -10.90 -2.85
N CYS A 127 -2.07 -9.65 -3.22
CA CYS A 127 -0.75 -9.23 -3.73
C CYS A 127 -0.11 -8.18 -2.81
N GLY A 128 1.15 -7.85 -3.07
CA GLY A 128 1.84 -6.80 -2.33
C GLY A 128 2.08 -7.11 -0.85
N GLN A 129 2.11 -6.04 -0.04
CA GLN A 129 2.64 -6.08 1.32
C GLN A 129 1.57 -6.30 2.40
N ALA A 130 1.57 -7.49 3.01
CA ALA A 130 0.71 -7.79 4.15
C ALA A 130 0.99 -6.90 5.38
N GLY A 131 -0.03 -6.66 6.20
CA GLY A 131 0.04 -5.72 7.31
C GLY A 131 -1.07 -5.92 8.32
N ARG A 132 -1.09 -5.08 9.36
CA ARG A 132 -2.10 -5.13 10.43
C ARG A 132 -3.55 -5.12 9.91
N PRO A 133 -3.93 -4.32 8.87
CA PRO A 133 -5.29 -4.37 8.33
C PRO A 133 -5.69 -5.75 7.82
N HIS A 134 -4.76 -6.49 7.20
CA HIS A 134 -4.99 -7.86 6.75
C HIS A 134 -5.15 -8.84 7.91
N ILE A 135 -4.31 -8.73 8.93
CA ILE A 135 -4.46 -9.53 10.17
C ILE A 135 -5.82 -9.24 10.80
N ALA A 136 -6.24 -7.98 10.87
CA ALA A 136 -7.53 -7.59 11.43
C ALA A 136 -8.72 -8.19 10.66
N ARG A 137 -8.64 -8.34 9.33
CA ARG A 137 -9.67 -9.02 8.52
C ARG A 137 -9.81 -10.51 8.87
N LEU A 138 -8.79 -11.13 9.45
CA LEU A 138 -8.78 -12.54 9.86
C LEU A 138 -9.24 -12.74 11.31
N LEU A 139 -9.28 -11.68 12.11
CA LEU A 139 -9.85 -11.70 13.46
C LEU A 139 -11.38 -11.65 13.34
N LYS A 140 -12.05 -12.78 13.61
CA LYS A 140 -13.51 -12.89 13.68
C LYS A 140 -13.98 -13.02 15.12
#